data_AF-A0A3M2B9W7-F1
#
_entry.id   AF-A0A3M2B9W7-F1
#
_cell.length_a   1.000
_cell.length_b   1.000
_cell.length_c   1.000
_cell.angle_alpha   90.00
_cell.angle_beta   90.00
_cell.angle_gamma   90.00
#
_symmetry.space_group_name_H-M   'P 1'
#
loop_
_entity.id
_entity.type
_entity.pdbx_description
1 polymer ?
#
loop_
_entity_poly.entity_id
_entity_poly.type
_entity_poly.pdbx_seq_one_letter_code
_entity_poly.pdbx_strand_id
1 'polypeptide(L)'
;MRLLTSLALIIVCCTATWAQLAPAGNERAETQMISPVHTEVSVFGQASVHDIASPEQKHAFAESVDLDPLRDLAVFHNGRVKIIDTLARETVFTLTGSRRYFDLVPDGDGRVRKARYDPVFTMFDLMIDPAYYANKPLLHVSYLPLREAYLQRALPDDEVARARLMKLTRITPLMVERYSSAIFNEMGEVPEIRRGLGSVERAFEIYLSGERNLLMVAPESRSRPWSHPGELPADSAVRMALAQMGAAWRAMDVEGVNAAVADLASALPAINSEIYPSSRRSLELAYNRSNAFEWGYWAYAASLLMLVLAFGTGRKWLIVGGVSMLIVAIGMHSFGFVARCLIAERFAIQNQFESMTGVSLFAALVGLGIMLVRRQWLFGAAAAGTGFLVLIMATQTGIPGGNIEREAAILNTSVLLKYHVTTVLTSYGLITLGFICSLFYLGTYYAHKLMGAKTDVVAMASQAVAVEGGVNTGPERTLRDLDKAQMTILQLAFWTLGVGILLGAWWADHSWGRWWAFDPKETWALITWIVYLIVIHVRAAGIRNRGLTTAWLSVAGFFVMLWTYFGVNLLLPGLHAYA
;
A
#
# COMPACT_ATOMS: atom_id res chain seq x y z
N MET A 1 -35.08 -14.01 1.28
CA MET A 1 -35.14 -14.38 -0.16
C MET A 1 -34.67 -13.29 -1.12
N ARG A 2 -35.08 -12.00 -0.97
CA ARG A 2 -34.62 -10.91 -1.89
C ARG A 2 -33.16 -10.47 -1.73
N LEU A 3 -32.54 -10.66 -0.56
CA LEU A 3 -31.13 -10.34 -0.31
C LEU A 3 -30.17 -11.40 -0.87
N LEU A 4 -30.57 -12.67 -0.86
CA LEU A 4 -29.81 -13.78 -1.46
C LEU A 4 -29.79 -13.69 -2.99
N THR A 5 -30.85 -13.16 -3.60
CA THR A 5 -30.91 -12.90 -5.04
C THR A 5 -30.07 -11.70 -5.47
N SER A 6 -29.90 -10.68 -4.61
CA SER A 6 -28.96 -9.57 -4.85
C SER A 6 -27.50 -9.97 -4.65
N LEU A 7 -27.20 -10.83 -3.67
CA LEU A 7 -25.85 -11.40 -3.49
C LEU A 7 -25.50 -12.36 -4.65
N ALA A 8 -26.48 -13.15 -5.10
CA ALA A 8 -26.35 -13.96 -6.30
C ALA A 8 -26.12 -13.10 -7.54
N LEU A 9 -26.68 -11.88 -7.64
CA LEU A 9 -26.40 -10.99 -8.76
C LEU A 9 -24.95 -10.45 -8.77
N ILE A 10 -24.36 -10.19 -7.60
CA ILE A 10 -22.94 -9.81 -7.49
C ILE A 10 -22.02 -11.00 -7.78
N ILE A 11 -22.44 -12.22 -7.42
CA ILE A 11 -21.75 -13.47 -7.77
C ILE A 11 -21.96 -13.85 -9.25
N VAL A 12 -23.08 -13.45 -9.87
CA VAL A 12 -23.43 -13.72 -11.28
C VAL A 12 -22.86 -12.65 -12.22
N CYS A 13 -22.49 -11.46 -11.74
CA CYS A 13 -21.60 -10.57 -12.50
C CYS A 13 -20.16 -11.12 -12.63
N CYS A 14 -19.85 -12.28 -12.02
CA CYS A 14 -18.63 -13.06 -12.25
C CYS A 14 -18.85 -14.24 -13.21
N THR A 15 -19.83 -14.19 -14.14
CA THR A 15 -19.92 -15.21 -15.19
C THR A 15 -18.88 -14.95 -16.29
N ALA A 16 -18.02 -15.96 -16.46
CA ALA A 16 -17.12 -16.21 -17.58
C ALA A 16 -15.82 -15.38 -17.67
N THR A 17 -15.05 -15.24 -16.58
CA THR A 17 -13.59 -15.37 -16.75
C THR A 17 -13.29 -16.85 -16.92
N TRP A 18 -12.92 -17.19 -18.15
CA TRP A 18 -12.50 -18.50 -18.58
C TRP A 18 -11.61 -19.14 -17.52
N ALA A 19 -11.89 -20.41 -17.20
CA ALA A 19 -10.94 -21.28 -16.52
C ALA A 19 -9.68 -21.36 -17.39
N GLN A 20 -8.78 -20.42 -17.19
CA GLN A 20 -7.45 -20.47 -17.76
C GLN A 20 -6.66 -21.46 -16.91
N LEU A 21 -6.56 -22.71 -17.40
CA LEU A 21 -5.23 -23.29 -17.56
C LEU A 21 -4.34 -22.15 -18.04
N ALA A 22 -3.22 -21.88 -17.34
CA ALA A 22 -2.28 -20.83 -17.72
C ALA A 22 -2.20 -20.78 -19.25
N PRO A 23 -2.63 -19.70 -19.91
CA PRO A 23 -2.73 -19.71 -21.36
C PRO A 23 -1.38 -20.14 -21.92
N ALA A 24 -1.36 -21.04 -22.90
CA ALA A 24 -0.19 -21.23 -23.73
C ALA A 24 0.16 -19.83 -24.29
N GLY A 25 1.21 -19.21 -23.73
CA GLY A 25 1.38 -17.75 -23.71
C GLY A 25 1.92 -17.17 -22.39
N ASN A 26 1.97 -17.97 -21.31
CA ASN A 26 2.63 -17.67 -20.03
C ASN A 26 4.11 -18.10 -20.01
N GLU A 27 4.79 -18.16 -21.16
CA GLU A 27 6.25 -18.15 -21.21
C GLU A 27 6.71 -16.77 -20.73
N ARG A 28 6.86 -16.61 -19.41
CA ARG A 28 7.36 -15.39 -18.78
C ARG A 28 8.87 -15.43 -18.85
N ALA A 29 9.48 -14.31 -19.24
CA ALA A 29 10.93 -14.15 -19.31
C ALA A 29 11.61 -14.74 -18.06
N GLU A 30 12.67 -15.53 -18.26
CA GLU A 30 13.49 -16.02 -17.16
C GLU A 30 13.96 -14.86 -16.29
N THR A 31 13.80 -14.99 -14.97
CA THR A 31 14.22 -13.97 -14.03
C THR A 31 15.73 -13.88 -13.99
N GLN A 32 16.26 -12.76 -14.47
CA GLN A 32 17.60 -12.30 -14.15
C GLN A 32 17.47 -11.19 -13.12
N MET A 33 17.99 -11.42 -11.90
CA MET A 33 17.99 -10.43 -10.82
C MET A 33 19.05 -9.34 -11.07
N ILE A 34 20.10 -9.67 -11.81
CA ILE A 34 21.23 -8.81 -12.19
C ILE A 34 21.66 -9.25 -13.59
N SER A 35 22.05 -8.30 -14.45
CA SER A 35 22.66 -8.65 -15.73
C SER A 35 23.91 -9.52 -15.50
N PRO A 36 24.10 -10.64 -16.24
CA PRO A 36 25.33 -11.43 -16.17
C PRO A 36 26.55 -10.69 -16.72
N VAL A 37 26.36 -9.49 -17.27
CA VAL A 37 27.41 -8.69 -17.89
C VAL A 37 28.34 -8.13 -16.82
N HIS A 38 29.57 -8.64 -16.81
CA HIS A 38 30.72 -7.98 -16.22
C HIS A 38 31.10 -6.77 -17.09
N THR A 39 30.35 -5.67 -17.01
CA THR A 39 30.74 -4.43 -17.68
C THR A 39 31.78 -3.74 -16.81
N GLU A 40 33.03 -3.73 -17.26
CA GLU A 40 34.11 -2.95 -16.62
C GLU A 40 33.88 -1.44 -16.75
N VAL A 41 32.98 -1.00 -17.65
CA VAL A 41 32.69 0.42 -17.92
C VAL A 41 31.18 0.66 -17.95
N SER A 42 30.74 1.64 -17.14
CA SER A 42 29.36 2.15 -17.09
C SER A 42 28.84 2.55 -18.48
N VAL A 43 27.55 2.31 -18.72
CA VAL A 43 26.87 2.77 -19.95
C VAL A 43 26.76 4.30 -20.04
N PHE A 44 26.94 5.00 -18.91
CA PHE A 44 26.99 6.45 -18.83
C PHE A 44 28.42 7.00 -18.92
N GLY A 45 29.44 6.14 -19.10
CA GLY A 45 30.85 6.51 -19.02
C GLY A 45 31.37 6.59 -17.58
N GLN A 46 32.67 6.86 -17.41
CA GLN A 46 33.30 6.87 -16.09
C GLN A 46 32.74 7.99 -15.19
N ALA A 47 32.47 7.66 -13.93
CA ALA A 47 32.05 8.62 -12.91
C ALA A 47 33.13 9.68 -12.70
N SER A 48 32.71 10.93 -12.45
CA SER A 48 33.66 11.99 -12.11
C SER A 48 34.21 11.76 -10.70
N VAL A 49 35.53 11.88 -10.54
CA VAL A 49 36.21 11.85 -9.23
C VAL A 49 36.66 13.27 -8.82
N HIS A 50 36.40 14.26 -9.66
CA HIS A 50 36.79 15.66 -9.47
C HIS A 50 35.57 16.59 -9.64
N ASP A 51 35.58 17.76 -9.00
CA ASP A 51 34.56 18.82 -9.12
C ASP A 51 33.13 18.41 -8.72
N ILE A 52 32.97 17.97 -7.45
CA ILE A 52 31.64 17.69 -6.88
C ILE A 52 30.82 18.98 -6.78
N ALA A 53 29.69 19.03 -7.47
CA ALA A 53 28.79 20.18 -7.46
C ALA A 53 28.28 20.51 -6.05
N SER A 54 28.07 21.80 -5.77
CA SER A 54 27.37 22.22 -4.55
C SER A 54 25.89 21.79 -4.57
N PRO A 55 25.24 21.64 -3.40
CA PRO A 55 23.80 21.36 -3.33
C PRO A 55 22.93 22.37 -4.09
N GLU A 56 23.33 23.64 -4.12
CA GLU A 56 22.65 24.72 -4.85
C GLU A 56 22.74 24.48 -6.36
N GLN A 57 23.95 24.24 -6.87
CA GLN A 57 24.18 23.98 -8.30
C GLN A 57 23.45 22.72 -8.76
N LYS A 58 23.55 21.63 -7.97
CA LYS A 58 22.89 20.35 -8.30
C LYS A 58 21.37 20.48 -8.32
N HIS A 59 20.79 21.21 -7.36
CA HIS A 59 19.34 21.45 -7.35
C HIS A 59 18.88 22.30 -8.54
N ALA A 60 19.60 23.37 -8.87
CA ALA A 60 19.27 24.21 -10.03
C ALA A 60 19.33 23.42 -11.34
N PHE A 61 20.35 22.57 -11.50
CA PHE A 61 20.45 21.64 -12.61
C PHE A 61 19.27 20.66 -12.65
N ALA A 62 18.93 20.05 -11.51
CA ALA A 62 17.81 19.11 -11.39
C ALA A 62 16.44 19.73 -11.75
N GLU A 63 16.24 21.02 -11.46
CA GLU A 63 15.01 21.75 -11.84
C GLU A 63 14.95 22.11 -13.33
N SER A 64 16.08 22.10 -14.02
CA SER A 64 16.20 22.55 -15.41
C SER A 64 16.13 21.40 -16.44
N VAL A 65 16.44 20.17 -16.04
CA VAL A 65 16.40 19.00 -16.92
C VAL A 65 14.97 18.44 -17.07
N ASP A 66 14.59 18.10 -18.30
CA ASP A 66 13.31 17.45 -18.59
C ASP A 66 13.50 15.92 -18.68
N LEU A 67 12.98 15.23 -17.66
CA LEU A 67 13.04 13.76 -17.56
C LEU A 67 11.69 13.10 -17.85
N ASP A 68 10.65 13.86 -18.21
CA ASP A 68 9.33 13.31 -18.52
C ASP A 68 9.36 12.25 -19.64
N PRO A 69 10.17 12.40 -20.72
CA PRO A 69 10.29 11.37 -21.75
C PRO A 69 10.83 10.01 -21.25
N LEU A 70 11.57 9.98 -20.14
CA LEU A 70 12.09 8.73 -19.58
C LEU A 70 11.07 7.99 -18.71
N ARG A 71 10.10 8.71 -18.12
CA ARG A 71 9.28 8.19 -17.01
C ARG A 71 8.52 6.92 -17.35
N ASP A 72 8.02 6.83 -18.57
CA ASP A 72 7.20 5.70 -19.01
C ASP A 72 8.01 4.60 -19.69
N LEU A 73 9.34 4.74 -19.85
CA LEU A 73 10.17 3.73 -20.49
C LEU A 73 10.19 2.43 -19.67
N ALA A 74 10.22 1.30 -20.38
CA ALA A 74 10.15 -0.02 -19.77
C ALA A 74 11.50 -0.45 -19.22
N VAL A 75 11.49 -1.03 -18.03
CA VAL A 75 12.66 -1.64 -17.39
C VAL A 75 12.23 -2.94 -16.71
N PHE A 76 12.95 -4.02 -16.95
CA PHE A 76 12.73 -5.27 -16.25
C PHE A 76 13.47 -5.27 -14.92
N HIS A 77 12.73 -5.41 -13.82
CA HIS A 77 13.29 -5.40 -12.48
C HIS A 77 12.46 -6.27 -11.53
N ASN A 78 13.13 -7.10 -10.71
CA ASN A 78 12.49 -8.02 -9.76
C ASN A 78 11.41 -8.91 -10.39
N GLY A 79 11.67 -9.41 -11.60
CA GLY A 79 10.81 -10.39 -12.28
C GLY A 79 9.52 -9.85 -12.88
N ARG A 80 9.40 -8.52 -13.06
CA ARG A 80 8.37 -7.91 -13.90
C ARG A 80 8.93 -6.76 -14.72
N VAL A 81 8.25 -6.44 -15.80
CA VAL A 81 8.46 -5.17 -16.50
C VAL A 81 7.76 -4.06 -15.71
N LYS A 82 8.52 -3.01 -15.39
CA LYS A 82 8.09 -1.77 -14.73
C LYS A 82 8.31 -0.60 -15.68
N ILE A 83 7.88 0.58 -15.26
CA ILE A 83 8.35 1.84 -15.84
C ILE A 83 9.48 2.44 -15.00
N ILE A 84 10.32 3.28 -15.62
CA ILE A 84 11.40 4.01 -14.95
C ILE A 84 10.89 4.83 -13.76
N ASP A 85 9.73 5.48 -13.87
CA ASP A 85 9.14 6.24 -12.75
C ASP A 85 8.88 5.36 -11.52
N THR A 86 8.41 4.11 -11.72
CA THR A 86 8.21 3.16 -10.63
C THR A 86 9.54 2.71 -10.04
N LEU A 87 10.48 2.29 -10.88
CA LEU A 87 11.80 1.83 -10.42
C LEU A 87 12.49 2.94 -9.61
N ALA A 88 12.46 4.18 -10.10
CA ALA A 88 13.06 5.32 -9.42
C ALA A 88 12.44 5.59 -8.04
N ARG A 89 11.11 5.55 -7.92
CA ARG A 89 10.43 5.71 -6.62
C ARG A 89 10.79 4.60 -5.64
N GLU A 90 10.81 3.36 -6.10
CA GLU A 90 11.18 2.20 -5.27
C GLU A 90 12.64 2.28 -4.82
N THR A 91 13.56 2.61 -5.74
CA THR A 91 15.00 2.79 -5.48
C THR A 91 15.23 3.90 -4.46
N VAL A 92 14.66 5.08 -4.67
CA VAL A 92 14.83 6.22 -3.75
C VAL A 92 14.19 5.94 -2.40
N PHE A 93 13.04 5.26 -2.35
CA PHE A 93 12.43 4.87 -1.08
C PHE A 93 13.29 3.84 -0.34
N THR A 94 13.83 2.83 -1.03
CA THR A 94 14.69 1.80 -0.46
C THR A 94 15.98 2.41 0.10
N LEU A 95 16.59 3.34 -0.64
CA LEU A 95 17.79 4.05 -0.18
C LEU A 95 17.47 4.97 1.00
N THR A 96 16.46 5.83 0.87
CA THR A 96 16.31 7.01 1.75
C THR A 96 15.24 6.88 2.82
N GLY A 97 14.41 5.83 2.78
CA GLY A 97 13.21 5.69 3.62
C GLY A 97 12.15 6.76 3.34
N SER A 98 12.25 7.46 2.21
CA SER A 98 11.40 8.59 1.86
C SER A 98 11.09 8.60 0.37
N ARG A 99 9.94 9.19 -0.01
CA ARG A 99 9.51 9.25 -1.42
C ARG A 99 10.41 10.08 -2.32
N ARG A 100 11.20 10.98 -1.74
CA ARG A 100 12.15 11.86 -2.43
C ARG A 100 13.40 12.02 -1.60
N TYR A 101 14.54 12.04 -2.27
CA TYR A 101 15.77 12.53 -1.69
C TYR A 101 15.70 14.06 -1.53
N PHE A 102 16.40 14.58 -0.53
CA PHE A 102 16.53 16.02 -0.37
C PHE A 102 17.89 16.37 0.22
N ASP A 103 18.41 17.50 -0.23
CA ASP A 103 19.54 18.19 0.38
C ASP A 103 19.06 19.36 1.24
N LEU A 104 20.00 19.88 2.03
CA LEU A 104 19.81 21.04 2.86
C LEU A 104 20.63 22.19 2.28
N VAL A 105 19.93 23.21 1.81
CA VAL A 105 20.49 24.38 1.10
C VAL A 105 20.25 25.63 1.94
N PRO A 106 21.25 26.48 2.22
CA PRO A 106 21.05 27.81 2.81
C PRO A 106 20.00 28.65 2.07
N ASP A 107 19.12 29.29 2.83
CA ASP A 107 17.92 30.01 2.35
C ASP A 107 17.93 31.48 2.79
N GLY A 108 19.10 32.14 2.69
CA GLY A 108 19.32 33.49 3.23
C GLY A 108 19.14 33.55 4.76
N ASP A 109 19.58 34.65 5.39
CA ASP A 109 19.38 34.92 6.83
C ASP A 109 19.76 33.78 7.82
N GLY A 110 20.70 32.91 7.43
CA GLY A 110 21.12 31.76 8.24
C GLY A 110 20.09 30.63 8.33
N ARG A 111 19.01 30.67 7.54
CA ARG A 111 18.02 29.58 7.44
C ARG A 111 18.47 28.53 6.43
N VAL A 112 17.90 27.33 6.55
CA VAL A 112 18.19 26.20 5.64
C VAL A 112 16.88 25.63 5.14
N ARG A 113 16.71 25.52 3.82
CA ARG A 113 15.55 24.86 3.19
C ARG A 113 15.88 23.45 2.73
N LYS A 114 14.85 22.63 2.56
CA LYS A 114 14.94 21.29 1.97
C LYS A 114 14.81 21.39 0.45
N ALA A 115 15.91 21.19 -0.26
CA ALA A 115 16.01 21.07 -1.70
C ALA A 115 15.62 19.63 -2.11
N ARG A 116 14.41 19.42 -2.63
CA ARG A 116 13.86 18.08 -2.91
C ARG A 116 14.06 17.71 -4.37
N TYR A 117 14.60 16.52 -4.62
CA TYR A 117 14.86 16.04 -5.98
C TYR A 117 13.72 15.16 -6.49
N ASP A 118 13.51 15.16 -7.80
CA ASP A 118 12.67 14.17 -8.46
C ASP A 118 13.27 12.75 -8.28
N PRO A 119 12.47 11.70 -8.07
CA PRO A 119 13.00 10.35 -7.93
C PRO A 119 13.77 9.85 -9.15
N VAL A 120 13.31 10.17 -10.36
CA VAL A 120 13.96 9.77 -11.61
C VAL A 120 15.31 10.47 -11.71
N PHE A 121 15.36 11.77 -11.42
CA PHE A 121 16.61 12.51 -11.31
C PHE A 121 17.56 11.86 -10.31
N THR A 122 17.10 11.60 -9.09
CA THR A 122 17.92 11.02 -8.02
C THR A 122 18.50 9.66 -8.43
N MET A 123 17.69 8.80 -9.05
CA MET A 123 18.14 7.47 -9.48
C MET A 123 19.22 7.56 -10.55
N PHE A 124 19.04 8.38 -11.58
CA PHE A 124 20.05 8.54 -12.62
C PHE A 124 21.29 9.28 -12.11
N ASP A 125 21.14 10.32 -11.28
CA ASP A 125 22.28 11.04 -10.69
C ASP A 125 23.12 10.12 -9.79
N LEU A 126 22.51 9.20 -9.04
CA LEU A 126 23.23 8.17 -8.28
C LEU A 126 24.05 7.23 -9.18
N MET A 127 23.55 6.91 -10.38
CA MET A 127 24.24 6.04 -11.33
C MET A 127 25.35 6.78 -12.09
N ILE A 128 25.15 8.06 -12.40
CA ILE A 128 26.04 8.87 -13.24
C ILE A 128 27.11 9.61 -12.42
N ASP A 129 26.74 10.09 -11.23
CA ASP A 129 27.57 10.87 -10.31
C ASP A 129 27.41 10.40 -8.85
N PRO A 130 27.80 9.15 -8.53
CA PRO A 130 27.69 8.61 -7.17
C PRO A 130 28.54 9.38 -6.15
N ALA A 131 29.64 10.01 -6.59
CA ALA A 131 30.57 10.75 -5.74
C ALA A 131 29.87 11.89 -4.96
N TYR A 132 28.88 12.54 -5.57
CA TYR A 132 28.05 13.57 -4.92
C TYR A 132 27.37 13.07 -3.63
N TYR A 133 27.03 11.79 -3.55
CA TYR A 133 26.29 11.20 -2.43
C TYR A 133 27.16 10.49 -1.39
N ALA A 134 28.44 10.22 -1.70
CA ALA A 134 29.32 9.39 -0.88
C ALA A 134 29.38 9.83 0.59
N ASN A 135 29.40 11.14 0.84
CA ASN A 135 29.42 11.73 2.19
C ASN A 135 28.09 12.39 2.60
N LYS A 136 26.99 12.05 1.93
CA LYS A 136 25.66 12.61 2.23
C LYS A 136 24.77 11.60 2.93
N PRO A 137 23.82 12.04 3.79
CA PRO A 137 22.87 11.15 4.44
C PRO A 137 21.89 10.55 3.41
N LEU A 138 22.24 9.39 2.87
CA LEU A 138 21.50 8.71 1.81
C LEU A 138 20.78 7.48 2.36
N LEU A 139 21.48 6.64 3.12
CA LEU A 139 21.05 5.28 3.45
C LEU A 139 20.23 5.25 4.74
N HIS A 140 18.97 4.83 4.65
CA HIS A 140 18.05 4.76 5.78
C HIS A 140 18.38 3.59 6.71
N VAL A 141 18.37 3.87 8.01
CA VAL A 141 18.53 2.86 9.06
C VAL A 141 17.37 3.01 10.04
N SER A 142 16.40 2.09 9.94
CA SER A 142 15.21 2.08 10.79
C SER A 142 15.51 1.68 12.24
N TYR A 143 16.43 0.73 12.43
CA TYR A 143 16.79 0.22 13.75
C TYR A 143 17.73 1.17 14.49
N LEU A 144 17.23 1.73 15.60
CA LEU A 144 17.91 2.78 16.36
C LEU A 144 19.31 2.37 16.86
N PRO A 145 19.51 1.20 17.51
CA PRO A 145 20.84 0.82 18.01
C PRO A 145 21.87 0.65 16.90
N LEU A 146 21.48 0.14 15.73
CA LEU A 146 22.37 0.03 14.58
C LEU A 146 22.78 1.41 14.06
N ARG A 147 21.82 2.34 13.98
CA ARG A 147 22.11 3.72 13.57
C ARG A 147 23.06 4.41 14.54
N GLU A 148 22.86 4.23 15.84
CA GLU A 148 23.78 4.74 16.87
C GLU A 148 25.18 4.16 16.72
N ALA A 149 25.30 2.85 16.45
CA ALA A 149 26.58 2.18 16.28
C ALA A 149 27.42 2.77 15.11
N TYR A 150 26.77 3.10 13.98
CA TYR A 150 27.43 3.81 12.87
C TYR A 150 27.82 5.23 13.26
N LEU A 151 26.89 6.01 13.83
CA LEU A 151 27.11 7.43 14.09
C LEU A 151 28.13 7.67 15.20
N GLN A 152 28.19 6.83 16.24
CA GLN A 152 29.19 6.94 17.30
C GLN A 152 30.61 6.68 16.78
N ARG A 153 30.78 5.74 15.83
CA ARG A 153 32.08 5.44 15.21
C ARG A 153 32.52 6.50 14.21
N ALA A 154 31.57 7.04 13.45
CA ALA A 154 31.85 8.03 12.43
C ALA A 154 32.06 9.44 13.00
N LEU A 155 31.35 9.77 14.08
CA LEU A 155 31.30 11.09 14.70
C LEU A 155 31.41 10.95 16.23
N PRO A 156 32.58 10.51 16.76
CA PRO A 156 32.76 10.34 18.20
C PRO A 156 32.60 11.67 18.95
N ASP A 157 33.22 12.74 18.44
CA ASP A 157 33.32 14.04 19.12
C ASP A 157 32.30 15.09 18.65
N ASP A 158 31.53 14.81 17.59
CA ASP A 158 30.53 15.75 17.04
C ASP A 158 29.10 15.34 17.42
N GLU A 159 28.72 15.69 18.64
CA GLU A 159 27.39 15.39 19.18
C GLU A 159 26.26 16.11 18.40
N VAL A 160 26.53 17.32 17.89
CA VAL A 160 25.54 18.11 17.15
C VAL A 160 25.21 17.46 15.80
N ALA A 161 26.24 17.04 15.04
CA ALA A 161 26.04 16.32 13.80
C ALA A 161 25.39 14.95 14.03
N ARG A 162 25.78 14.23 15.09
CA ARG A 162 25.14 12.96 15.47
C ARG A 162 23.66 13.14 15.78
N ALA A 163 23.29 14.14 16.58
CA ALA A 163 21.89 14.45 16.89
C ALA A 163 21.08 14.83 15.63
N ARG A 164 21.69 15.56 14.69
CA ARG A 164 21.07 15.89 13.39
C ARG A 164 20.82 14.64 12.54
N LEU A 165 21.81 13.77 12.38
CA LEU A 165 21.69 12.56 11.56
C LEU A 165 20.74 11.53 12.20
N MET A 166 20.68 11.47 13.53
CA MET A 166 19.70 10.66 14.26
C MET A 166 18.26 11.05 13.91
N LYS A 167 17.96 12.35 13.82
CA LYS A 167 16.63 12.85 13.40
C LYS A 167 16.33 12.56 11.93
N LEU A 168 17.35 12.51 11.07
CA LEU A 168 17.19 12.19 9.65
C LEU A 168 16.98 10.70 9.39
N THR A 169 17.29 9.84 10.36
CA THR A 169 17.22 8.36 10.23
C THR A 169 18.09 7.78 9.11
N ARG A 170 19.13 8.51 8.70
CA ARG A 170 20.02 8.16 7.59
C ARG A 170 21.50 8.22 7.98
N ILE A 171 22.30 7.40 7.33
CA ILE A 171 23.77 7.39 7.39
C ILE A 171 24.36 7.62 5.99
N THR A 172 25.66 7.87 5.90
CA THR A 172 26.34 8.07 4.60
C THR A 172 26.86 6.75 4.04
N PRO A 173 26.97 6.61 2.71
CA PRO A 173 27.64 5.48 2.08
C PRO A 173 29.06 5.24 2.63
N LEU A 174 29.83 6.31 2.86
CA LEU A 174 31.17 6.20 3.43
C LEU A 174 31.20 5.60 4.85
N MET A 175 30.16 5.86 5.66
CA MET A 175 30.04 5.22 6.98
C MET A 175 29.82 3.71 6.85
N VAL A 176 29.01 3.29 5.86
CA VAL A 176 28.75 1.86 5.61
C VAL A 176 30.02 1.17 5.16
N GLU A 177 30.70 1.73 4.16
CA GLU A 177 31.97 1.21 3.65
C GLU A 177 33.01 1.02 4.77
N ARG A 178 33.13 1.99 5.67
CA ARG A 178 34.16 1.99 6.70
C ARG A 178 33.85 1.12 7.92
N TYR A 179 32.59 1.06 8.34
CA TYR A 179 32.24 0.55 9.69
C TYR A 179 31.38 -0.71 9.70
N SER A 180 30.79 -1.13 8.58
CA SER A 180 29.81 -2.25 8.59
C SER A 180 30.42 -3.57 9.06
N SER A 181 31.63 -3.91 8.60
CA SER A 181 32.31 -5.14 9.00
C SER A 181 32.62 -5.18 10.50
N ALA A 182 33.05 -4.04 11.08
CA ALA A 182 33.30 -3.95 12.52
C ALA A 182 32.01 -4.12 13.33
N ILE A 183 30.92 -3.44 12.92
CA ILE A 183 29.62 -3.55 13.60
C ILE A 183 29.06 -4.97 13.49
N PHE A 184 29.20 -5.63 12.33
CA PHE A 184 28.79 -7.02 12.17
C PHE A 184 29.55 -7.96 13.13
N ASN A 185 30.87 -7.80 13.23
CA ASN A 185 31.69 -8.64 14.10
C ASN A 185 31.37 -8.43 15.59
N GLU A 186 31.06 -7.22 16.02
CA GLU A 186 30.77 -6.91 17.42
C GLU A 186 29.33 -7.20 17.84
N MET A 187 28.36 -7.01 16.94
CA MET A 187 26.94 -6.96 17.29
C MET A 187 26.04 -7.86 16.43
N GLY A 188 26.61 -8.59 15.46
CA GLY A 188 25.87 -9.41 14.49
C GLY A 188 25.16 -10.65 15.07
N GLU A 189 25.42 -10.99 16.33
CA GLU A 189 24.70 -12.04 17.05
C GLU A 189 23.25 -11.63 17.35
N VAL A 190 22.98 -10.33 17.53
CA VAL A 190 21.63 -9.81 17.79
C VAL A 190 20.80 -9.90 16.49
N PRO A 191 19.69 -10.66 16.47
CA PRO A 191 18.89 -10.89 15.26
C PRO A 191 18.39 -9.60 14.58
N GLU A 192 18.03 -8.59 15.36
CA GLU A 192 17.56 -7.29 14.89
C GLU A 192 18.68 -6.50 14.19
N ILE A 193 19.90 -6.57 14.72
CA ILE A 193 21.07 -5.92 14.13
C ILE A 193 21.44 -6.59 12.83
N ARG A 194 21.44 -7.92 12.79
CA ARG A 194 21.70 -8.68 11.55
C ARG A 194 20.69 -8.34 10.45
N ARG A 195 19.40 -8.26 10.79
CA ARG A 195 18.35 -7.82 9.86
C ARG A 195 18.57 -6.38 9.38
N GLY A 196 18.94 -5.48 10.30
CA GLY A 196 19.26 -4.09 10.00
C GLY A 196 20.46 -3.97 9.05
N LEU A 197 21.55 -4.68 9.33
CA LEU A 197 22.76 -4.71 8.50
C LEU A 197 22.45 -5.23 7.10
N GLY A 198 21.71 -6.34 6.96
CA GLY A 198 21.31 -6.82 5.64
C GLY A 198 20.44 -5.82 4.86
N SER A 199 19.64 -5.00 5.55
CA SER A 199 18.91 -3.91 4.89
C SER A 199 19.84 -2.78 4.41
N VAL A 200 20.83 -2.42 5.21
CA VAL A 200 21.83 -1.39 4.87
C VAL A 200 22.73 -1.86 3.74
N GLU A 201 23.18 -3.12 3.77
CA GLU A 201 23.99 -3.74 2.74
C GLU A 201 23.28 -3.75 1.39
N ARG A 202 21.99 -4.14 1.35
CA ARG A 202 21.18 -4.06 0.11
C ARG A 202 21.07 -2.63 -0.42
N ALA A 203 20.84 -1.65 0.45
CA ALA A 203 20.77 -0.25 0.05
C ALA A 203 22.14 0.24 -0.48
N PHE A 204 23.23 -0.20 0.15
CA PHE A 204 24.58 0.12 -0.28
C PHE A 204 24.95 -0.54 -1.62
N GLU A 205 24.50 -1.77 -1.86
CA GLU A 205 24.66 -2.46 -3.15
C GLU A 205 23.92 -1.73 -4.27
N ILE A 206 22.70 -1.25 -4.02
CA ILE A 206 21.95 -0.39 -4.96
C ILE A 206 22.74 0.89 -5.27
N TYR A 207 23.37 1.50 -4.25
CA TYR A 207 24.21 2.68 -4.45
C TYR A 207 25.45 2.39 -5.30
N LEU A 208 26.13 1.25 -5.10
CA LEU A 208 27.36 0.92 -5.82
C LEU A 208 27.12 0.37 -7.24
N SER A 209 26.04 -0.36 -7.44
CA SER A 209 25.83 -1.19 -8.65
C SER A 209 24.46 -1.01 -9.27
N GLY A 210 23.74 0.08 -8.93
CA GLY A 210 22.38 0.32 -9.40
C GLY A 210 22.23 0.29 -10.92
N GLU A 211 23.23 0.76 -11.67
CA GLU A 211 23.19 0.76 -13.14
C GLU A 211 23.11 -0.63 -13.77
N ARG A 212 23.66 -1.66 -13.10
CA ARG A 212 23.68 -3.05 -13.60
C ARG A 212 22.28 -3.66 -13.71
N ASN A 213 21.31 -3.02 -13.05
CA ASN A 213 19.92 -3.46 -13.00
C ASN A 213 19.03 -2.72 -14.03
N LEU A 214 19.62 -1.95 -14.94
CA LEU A 214 18.90 -1.27 -16.04
C LEU A 214 18.64 -2.22 -17.22
N LEU A 215 17.90 -3.31 -17.01
CA LEU A 215 17.48 -4.22 -18.08
C LEU A 215 16.37 -3.55 -18.92
N MET A 216 16.75 -2.65 -19.84
CA MET A 216 15.84 -1.78 -20.59
C MET A 216 15.63 -2.21 -22.05
N VAL A 217 16.45 -3.14 -22.56
CA VAL A 217 16.33 -3.61 -23.94
C VAL A 217 15.33 -4.75 -23.99
N ALA A 218 14.20 -4.51 -24.65
CA ALA A 218 13.17 -5.54 -24.84
C ALA A 218 13.73 -6.71 -25.65
N PRO A 219 13.39 -7.95 -25.30
CA PRO A 219 13.87 -9.14 -26.01
C PRO A 219 13.20 -9.30 -27.39
N GLU A 220 13.81 -10.11 -28.26
CA GLU A 220 13.25 -10.51 -29.55
C GLU A 220 12.01 -11.41 -29.42
N SER A 221 11.86 -12.10 -28.29
CA SER A 221 10.70 -12.94 -27.97
C SER A 221 10.38 -12.90 -26.47
N ARG A 222 9.13 -13.21 -26.09
CA ARG A 222 8.69 -13.18 -24.68
C ARG A 222 9.38 -14.22 -23.78
N SER A 223 9.91 -15.28 -24.37
CA SER A 223 10.63 -16.35 -23.67
C SER A 223 12.09 -16.00 -23.35
N ARG A 224 12.63 -14.93 -23.96
CA ARG A 224 14.00 -14.47 -23.71
C ARG A 224 14.04 -13.41 -22.60
N PRO A 225 15.15 -13.33 -21.83
CA PRO A 225 15.32 -12.29 -20.82
C PRO A 225 15.51 -10.91 -21.47
N TRP A 226 15.11 -9.87 -20.76
CA TRP A 226 15.48 -8.50 -21.10
C TRP A 226 16.99 -8.32 -20.93
N SER A 227 17.62 -7.56 -21.83
CA SER A 227 19.06 -7.33 -21.80
C SER A 227 19.43 -5.94 -21.31
N HIS A 228 20.66 -5.81 -20.83
CA HIS A 228 21.22 -4.54 -20.43
C HIS A 228 21.63 -3.74 -21.68
N PRO A 229 21.42 -2.40 -21.74
CA PRO A 229 21.86 -1.58 -22.87
C PRO A 229 23.36 -1.72 -23.19
N GLY A 230 24.19 -2.03 -22.19
CA GLY A 230 25.62 -2.31 -22.35
C GLY A 230 25.95 -3.51 -23.26
N GLU A 231 24.97 -4.38 -23.54
CA GLU A 231 25.12 -5.51 -24.47
C GLU A 231 24.93 -5.10 -25.94
N LEU A 232 24.35 -3.92 -26.19
CA LEU A 232 24.20 -3.38 -27.54
C LEU A 232 25.55 -2.90 -28.10
N PRO A 233 25.71 -2.89 -29.44
CA PRO A 233 26.86 -2.29 -30.09
C PRO A 233 27.11 -0.86 -29.63
N ALA A 234 28.38 -0.45 -29.49
CA ALA A 234 28.75 0.86 -28.95
C ALA A 234 28.25 2.04 -29.81
N ASP A 235 28.06 1.81 -31.11
CA ASP A 235 27.52 2.74 -32.11
C ASP A 235 25.98 2.69 -32.23
N SER A 236 25.30 1.85 -31.43
CA SER A 236 23.85 1.85 -31.37
C SER A 236 23.31 3.17 -30.81
N ALA A 237 22.19 3.64 -31.34
CA ALA A 237 21.56 4.90 -30.89
C ALA A 237 21.33 4.95 -29.37
N VAL A 238 20.94 3.81 -28.76
CA VAL A 238 20.75 3.70 -27.30
C VAL A 238 22.08 3.88 -26.54
N ARG A 239 23.16 3.21 -26.96
CA ARG A 239 24.47 3.32 -26.30
C ARG A 239 25.06 4.72 -26.45
N MET A 240 24.92 5.33 -27.62
CA MET A 240 25.34 6.70 -27.87
C MET A 240 24.56 7.70 -27.00
N ALA A 241 23.23 7.56 -26.94
CA ALA A 241 22.38 8.42 -26.11
C ALA A 241 22.71 8.29 -24.61
N LEU A 242 22.93 7.08 -24.09
CA LEU A 242 23.31 6.88 -22.68
C LEU A 242 24.70 7.48 -22.37
N ALA A 243 25.67 7.31 -23.27
CA ALA A 243 27.00 7.90 -23.11
C ALA A 243 26.95 9.43 -23.16
N GLN A 244 26.18 10.01 -24.08
CA GLN A 244 25.96 11.44 -24.20
C GLN A 244 25.23 12.00 -22.98
N MET A 245 24.19 11.31 -22.50
CA MET A 245 23.46 11.66 -21.29
C MET A 245 24.43 11.73 -20.11
N GLY A 246 25.26 10.71 -19.90
CA GLY A 246 26.24 10.70 -18.81
C GLY A 246 27.26 11.83 -18.91
N ALA A 247 27.78 12.11 -20.11
CA ALA A 247 28.75 13.19 -20.33
C ALA A 247 28.12 14.58 -20.09
N ALA A 248 26.95 14.85 -20.67
CA ALA A 248 26.23 16.11 -20.49
C ALA A 248 25.79 16.32 -19.04
N TRP A 249 25.35 15.26 -18.36
CA TRP A 249 24.94 15.31 -16.96
C TRP A 249 26.08 15.68 -16.01
N ARG A 250 27.27 15.08 -16.20
CA ARG A 250 28.47 15.45 -15.43
C ARG A 250 28.94 16.88 -15.73
N ALA A 251 28.75 17.34 -16.96
CA ALA A 251 29.03 18.73 -17.35
C ALA A 251 27.93 19.72 -16.89
N MET A 252 26.83 19.24 -16.30
CA MET A 252 25.61 20.01 -16.00
C MET A 252 25.04 20.74 -17.23
N ASP A 253 25.23 20.16 -18.43
CA ASP A 253 24.70 20.66 -19.70
C ASP A 253 23.24 20.20 -19.86
N VAL A 254 22.32 21.12 -19.59
CA VAL A 254 20.87 20.89 -19.63
C VAL A 254 20.41 20.54 -21.06
N GLU A 255 20.91 21.23 -22.08
CA GLU A 255 20.49 20.99 -23.47
C GLU A 255 20.97 19.62 -23.94
N GLY A 256 22.22 19.26 -23.64
CA GLY A 256 22.78 17.95 -23.96
C GLY A 256 22.04 16.80 -23.26
N VAL A 257 21.64 16.98 -22.00
CA VAL A 257 20.83 15.97 -21.28
C VAL A 257 19.45 15.83 -21.91
N ASN A 258 18.76 16.94 -22.17
CA ASN A 258 17.40 16.90 -22.73
C ASN A 258 17.39 16.26 -24.14
N ALA A 259 18.42 16.54 -24.96
CA ALA A 259 18.59 15.90 -26.26
C ALA A 259 18.80 14.38 -26.13
N ALA A 260 19.74 13.95 -25.28
CA ALA A 260 20.03 12.53 -25.06
C ALA A 260 18.82 11.77 -24.48
N VAL A 261 18.05 12.42 -23.61
CA VAL A 261 16.80 11.88 -23.05
C VAL A 261 15.75 11.64 -24.15
N ALA A 262 15.57 12.61 -25.06
CA ALA A 262 14.66 12.47 -26.18
C ALA A 262 15.08 11.34 -27.13
N ASP A 263 16.37 11.24 -27.44
CA ASP A 263 16.93 10.18 -28.27
C ASP A 263 16.71 8.81 -27.64
N LEU A 264 17.01 8.65 -26.35
CA LEU A 264 16.79 7.41 -25.61
C LEU A 264 15.31 7.00 -25.60
N ALA A 265 14.41 7.97 -25.38
CA ALA A 265 12.97 7.74 -25.34
C ALA A 265 12.40 7.27 -26.69
N SER A 266 13.03 7.68 -27.80
CA SER A 266 12.65 7.23 -29.15
C SER A 266 13.29 5.89 -29.53
N ALA A 267 14.55 5.67 -29.16
CA ALA A 267 15.36 4.54 -29.61
C ALA A 267 15.00 3.23 -28.89
N LEU A 268 14.77 3.24 -27.58
CA LEU A 268 14.48 2.02 -26.80
C LEU A 268 13.19 1.30 -27.27
N PRO A 269 12.04 1.98 -27.44
CA PRO A 269 10.83 1.33 -27.96
C PRO A 269 10.98 0.81 -29.39
N ALA A 270 11.91 1.34 -30.18
CA ALA A 270 12.10 0.99 -31.59
C ALA A 270 12.80 -0.36 -31.80
N ILE A 271 13.64 -0.82 -30.86
CA ILE A 271 14.44 -2.05 -31.02
C ILE A 271 13.55 -3.29 -31.25
N ASN A 272 12.52 -3.47 -30.43
CA ASN A 272 11.59 -4.60 -30.50
C ASN A 272 10.15 -4.11 -30.26
N SER A 273 9.67 -3.26 -31.16
CA SER A 273 8.40 -2.52 -31.01
C SER A 273 7.16 -3.42 -30.83
N GLU A 274 7.16 -4.63 -31.38
CA GLU A 274 6.05 -5.59 -31.25
C GLU A 274 5.90 -6.13 -29.81
N ILE A 275 7.01 -6.25 -29.07
CA ILE A 275 7.05 -6.80 -27.72
C ILE A 275 7.05 -5.68 -26.67
N TYR A 276 7.58 -4.51 -27.02
CA TYR A 276 7.68 -3.38 -26.11
C TYR A 276 6.30 -2.97 -25.57
N PRO A 277 6.10 -2.91 -24.24
CA PRO A 277 4.77 -2.80 -23.67
C PRO A 277 4.22 -1.37 -23.85
N SER A 278 3.22 -1.14 -24.70
CA SER A 278 2.66 0.21 -24.89
C SER A 278 1.65 0.61 -23.80
N SER A 279 0.46 0.01 -23.80
CA SER A 279 -0.66 0.39 -22.92
C SER A 279 -0.38 0.19 -21.43
N ARG A 280 0.42 -0.82 -21.06
CA ARG A 280 0.77 -1.11 -19.67
C ARG A 280 1.64 -0.03 -19.04
N ARG A 281 2.56 0.57 -19.82
CA ARG A 281 3.41 1.69 -19.34
C ARG A 281 2.54 2.89 -18.96
N SER A 282 1.59 3.25 -19.84
CA SER A 282 0.64 4.33 -19.57
C SER A 282 -0.27 4.06 -18.36
N LEU A 283 -0.70 2.81 -18.17
CA LEU A 283 -1.52 2.43 -17.01
C LEU A 283 -0.74 2.55 -15.70
N GLU A 284 0.50 2.07 -15.67
CA GLU A 284 1.36 2.17 -14.48
C GLU A 284 1.72 3.62 -14.15
N LEU A 285 1.97 4.45 -15.18
CA LEU A 285 2.20 5.88 -14.98
C LEU A 285 0.95 6.58 -14.42
N ALA A 286 -0.23 6.27 -14.95
CA ALA A 286 -1.49 6.80 -14.43
C ALA A 286 -1.77 6.33 -12.99
N TYR A 287 -1.47 5.08 -12.68
CA TYR A 287 -1.55 4.53 -11.32
C TYR A 287 -0.67 5.34 -10.35
N ASN A 288 0.61 5.56 -10.69
CA ASN A 288 1.55 6.31 -9.86
C ASN A 288 1.14 7.79 -9.69
N ARG A 289 0.71 8.44 -10.78
CA ARG A 289 0.30 9.86 -10.76
C ARG A 289 -1.00 10.09 -10.01
N SER A 290 -1.96 9.17 -10.12
CA SER A 290 -3.28 9.31 -9.48
C SER A 290 -3.19 9.26 -7.95
N ASN A 291 -2.23 8.52 -7.41
CA ASN A 291 -2.08 8.26 -5.97
C ASN A 291 -3.43 7.91 -5.31
N ALA A 292 -4.20 7.05 -5.98
CA ALA A 292 -5.63 6.90 -5.76
C ALA A 292 -5.99 6.41 -4.34
N PHE A 293 -5.11 5.66 -3.68
CA PHE A 293 -5.33 5.23 -2.30
C PHE A 293 -5.22 6.39 -1.29
N GLU A 294 -4.27 7.32 -1.50
CA GLU A 294 -4.08 8.45 -0.57
C GLU A 294 -5.21 9.47 -0.69
N TRP A 295 -5.52 9.88 -1.91
CA TRP A 295 -6.67 10.74 -2.15
C TRP A 295 -7.98 10.02 -1.81
N GLY A 296 -8.04 8.70 -2.01
CA GLY A 296 -9.18 7.87 -1.66
C GLY A 296 -9.52 7.91 -0.18
N TYR A 297 -8.54 7.80 0.74
CA TYR A 297 -8.83 7.89 2.17
C TYR A 297 -9.28 9.31 2.58
N TRP A 298 -8.76 10.38 1.95
CA TRP A 298 -9.26 11.73 2.18
C TRP A 298 -10.70 11.91 1.70
N ALA A 299 -11.05 11.35 0.55
CA ALA A 299 -12.42 11.32 0.06
C ALA A 299 -13.34 10.53 1.01
N TYR A 300 -12.89 9.39 1.54
CA TYR A 300 -13.63 8.65 2.58
C TYR A 300 -13.78 9.48 3.87
N ALA A 301 -12.75 10.20 4.31
CA ALA A 301 -12.80 11.06 5.49
C ALA A 301 -13.81 12.19 5.31
N ALA A 302 -13.80 12.86 4.15
CA ALA A 302 -14.76 13.90 3.80
C ALA A 302 -16.20 13.35 3.75
N SER A 303 -16.40 12.20 3.11
CA SER A 303 -17.68 11.48 3.11
C SER A 303 -18.17 11.17 4.53
N LEU A 304 -17.30 10.59 5.37
CA LEU A 304 -17.63 10.26 6.76
C LEU A 304 -18.05 11.51 7.54
N LEU A 305 -17.25 12.58 7.45
CA LEU A 305 -17.53 13.84 8.14
C LEU A 305 -18.88 14.42 7.71
N MET A 306 -19.14 14.51 6.40
CA MET A 306 -20.39 15.04 5.88
C MET A 306 -21.60 14.21 6.32
N LEU A 307 -21.51 12.88 6.28
CA LEU A 307 -22.62 12.01 6.68
C LEU A 307 -22.84 12.03 8.21
N VAL A 308 -21.80 12.12 9.03
CA VAL A 308 -21.94 12.31 10.48
C VAL A 308 -22.53 13.69 10.80
N LEU A 309 -22.13 14.74 10.10
CA LEU A 309 -22.75 16.07 10.28
C LEU A 309 -24.20 16.10 9.78
N ALA A 310 -24.53 15.35 8.71
CA ALA A 310 -25.89 15.17 8.26
C ALA A 310 -26.76 14.49 9.33
N PHE A 311 -26.17 13.55 10.09
CA PHE A 311 -26.84 12.91 11.24
C PHE A 311 -27.26 13.93 12.29
N GLY A 312 -26.34 14.80 12.70
CA GLY A 312 -26.60 15.77 13.77
C GLY A 312 -27.47 16.95 13.32
N THR A 313 -27.40 17.35 12.05
CA THR A 313 -28.05 18.59 11.56
C THR A 313 -29.28 18.36 10.70
N GLY A 314 -29.50 17.15 10.17
CA GLY A 314 -30.61 16.83 9.26
C GLY A 314 -30.53 17.51 7.88
N ARG A 315 -29.44 18.20 7.55
CA ARG A 315 -29.32 18.97 6.30
C ARG A 315 -29.12 18.06 5.09
N LYS A 316 -30.05 18.13 4.13
CA LYS A 316 -30.04 17.28 2.92
C LYS A 316 -28.80 17.43 2.05
N TRP A 317 -28.23 18.64 1.94
CA TRP A 317 -27.02 18.86 1.12
C TRP A 317 -25.79 18.12 1.69
N LEU A 318 -25.71 17.92 3.01
CA LEU A 318 -24.66 17.12 3.63
C LEU A 318 -24.81 15.64 3.30
N ILE A 319 -26.05 15.13 3.20
CA ILE A 319 -26.32 13.76 2.76
C ILE A 319 -25.89 13.58 1.30
N VAL A 320 -26.33 14.48 0.41
CA VAL A 320 -26.00 14.39 -1.02
C VAL A 320 -24.50 14.52 -1.25
N GLY A 321 -23.86 15.51 -0.62
CA GLY A 321 -22.41 15.69 -0.73
C GLY A 321 -21.62 14.52 -0.13
N GLY A 322 -22.05 14.00 1.04
CA GLY A 322 -21.43 12.84 1.67
C GLY A 322 -21.54 11.58 0.81
N VAL A 323 -22.72 11.27 0.27
CA VAL A 323 -22.92 10.14 -0.64
C VAL A 323 -22.13 10.31 -1.94
N SER A 324 -22.09 11.51 -2.50
CA SER A 324 -21.32 11.80 -3.72
C SER A 324 -19.83 11.56 -3.47
N MET A 325 -19.32 12.03 -2.34
CA MET A 325 -17.92 11.84 -1.97
C MET A 325 -17.59 10.38 -1.63
N LEU A 326 -18.55 9.61 -1.09
CA LEU A 326 -18.41 8.16 -0.93
C LEU A 326 -18.23 7.45 -2.28
N ILE A 327 -19.03 7.82 -3.29
CA ILE A 327 -18.93 7.23 -4.63
C ILE A 327 -17.58 7.58 -5.27
N VAL A 328 -17.11 8.83 -5.13
CA VAL A 328 -15.78 9.24 -5.58
C VAL A 328 -14.70 8.41 -4.86
N ALA A 329 -14.77 8.28 -3.54
CA ALA A 329 -13.81 7.51 -2.75
C ALA A 329 -13.76 6.04 -3.18
N ILE A 330 -14.91 5.40 -3.39
CA ILE A 330 -15.01 4.03 -3.90
C ILE A 330 -14.45 3.94 -5.32
N GLY A 331 -14.75 4.89 -6.20
CA GLY A 331 -14.23 4.93 -7.56
C GLY A 331 -12.70 5.02 -7.62
N MET A 332 -12.10 5.91 -6.82
CA MET A 332 -10.65 6.03 -6.70
C MET A 332 -10.03 4.76 -6.12
N HIS A 333 -10.65 4.20 -5.07
CA HIS A 333 -10.18 2.96 -4.45
C HIS A 333 -10.25 1.78 -5.43
N SER A 334 -11.36 1.61 -6.14
CA SER A 334 -11.53 0.62 -7.19
C SER A 334 -10.52 0.78 -8.30
N PHE A 335 -10.27 2.01 -8.78
CA PHE A 335 -9.24 2.28 -9.77
C PHE A 335 -7.85 1.83 -9.28
N GLY A 336 -7.44 2.24 -8.08
CA GLY A 336 -6.16 1.85 -7.51
C GLY A 336 -6.01 0.33 -7.36
N PHE A 337 -7.04 -0.35 -6.89
CA PHE A 337 -7.04 -1.81 -6.72
C PHE A 337 -7.01 -2.55 -8.07
N VAL A 338 -7.87 -2.17 -9.02
CA VAL A 338 -7.96 -2.81 -10.35
C VAL A 338 -6.71 -2.55 -11.18
N ALA A 339 -6.22 -1.30 -11.21
CA ALA A 339 -4.97 -0.97 -11.89
C ALA A 339 -3.80 -1.80 -11.32
N ARG A 340 -3.74 -1.96 -9.99
CA ARG A 340 -2.75 -2.82 -9.35
C ARG A 340 -2.87 -4.29 -9.79
N CYS A 341 -4.08 -4.84 -9.87
CA CYS A 341 -4.30 -6.20 -10.39
C CYS A 341 -3.82 -6.37 -11.84
N LEU A 342 -4.09 -5.38 -12.69
CA LEU A 342 -3.70 -5.39 -14.10
C LEU A 342 -2.16 -5.26 -14.26
N ILE A 343 -1.52 -4.38 -13.49
CA ILE A 343 -0.06 -4.17 -13.51
C ILE A 343 0.67 -5.39 -12.95
N ALA A 344 0.15 -5.98 -11.87
CA ALA A 344 0.72 -7.17 -11.25
C ALA A 344 0.44 -8.46 -12.03
N GLU A 345 -0.46 -8.42 -13.02
CA GLU A 345 -0.99 -9.59 -13.74
C GLU A 345 -1.57 -10.68 -12.82
N ARG A 346 -2.08 -10.28 -11.67
CA ARG A 346 -2.62 -11.19 -10.65
C ARG A 346 -3.65 -10.46 -9.80
N PHE A 347 -4.43 -11.24 -9.05
CA PHE A 347 -5.34 -10.66 -8.07
C PHE A 347 -4.54 -10.15 -6.86
N ALA A 348 -4.55 -8.83 -6.64
CA ALA A 348 -3.71 -8.14 -5.68
C ALA A 348 -4.26 -8.27 -4.25
N ILE A 349 -4.13 -9.46 -3.65
CA ILE A 349 -4.53 -9.76 -2.25
C ILE A 349 -3.47 -10.55 -1.48
N GLN A 350 -2.24 -10.64 -1.99
CA GLN A 350 -1.27 -11.65 -1.55
C GLN A 350 -0.33 -11.17 -0.45
N ASN A 351 -0.08 -9.86 -0.40
CA ASN A 351 0.67 -9.25 0.69
C ASN A 351 -0.24 -8.45 1.63
N GLN A 352 0.33 -7.98 2.75
CA GLN A 352 -0.44 -7.31 3.79
C GLN A 352 -1.07 -6.00 3.32
N PHE A 353 -0.35 -5.19 2.54
CA PHE A 353 -0.88 -3.96 1.94
C PHE A 353 -2.07 -4.26 1.01
N GLU A 354 -1.89 -5.18 0.08
CA GLU A 354 -2.88 -5.62 -0.91
C GLU A 354 -4.15 -6.16 -0.26
N SER A 355 -4.00 -7.06 0.70
CA SER A 355 -5.13 -7.62 1.46
C SER A 355 -5.91 -6.54 2.22
N MET A 356 -5.26 -5.54 2.81
CA MET A 356 -5.94 -4.44 3.48
C MET A 356 -6.72 -3.53 2.52
N THR A 357 -6.15 -3.22 1.35
CA THR A 357 -6.90 -2.50 0.30
C THR A 357 -8.11 -3.31 -0.17
N GLY A 358 -7.97 -4.63 -0.33
CA GLY A 358 -9.09 -5.53 -0.65
C GLY A 358 -10.18 -5.54 0.43
N VAL A 359 -9.82 -5.74 1.70
CA VAL A 359 -10.74 -5.73 2.86
C VAL A 359 -11.61 -4.49 2.88
N SER A 360 -10.98 -3.32 2.71
CA SER A 360 -11.67 -2.04 2.78
C SER A 360 -12.52 -1.75 1.55
N LEU A 361 -12.06 -2.15 0.36
CA LEU A 361 -12.84 -2.00 -0.86
C LEU A 361 -14.11 -2.87 -0.82
N PHE A 362 -13.98 -4.16 -0.46
CA PHE A 362 -15.11 -5.07 -0.36
C PHE A 362 -16.12 -4.60 0.70
N ALA A 363 -15.62 -4.14 1.86
CA ALA A 363 -16.48 -3.57 2.90
C ALA A 363 -17.23 -2.32 2.40
N ALA A 364 -16.54 -1.42 1.70
CA ALA A 364 -17.13 -0.19 1.18
C ALA A 364 -18.20 -0.47 0.10
N LEU A 365 -17.94 -1.42 -0.80
CA LEU A 365 -18.89 -1.86 -1.83
C LEU A 365 -20.14 -2.50 -1.21
N VAL A 366 -19.98 -3.40 -0.23
CA VAL A 366 -21.13 -3.99 0.47
C VAL A 366 -21.89 -2.94 1.26
N GLY A 367 -21.20 -2.04 1.97
CA GLY A 367 -21.82 -0.94 2.70
C GLY A 367 -22.61 0.01 1.78
N LEU A 368 -22.09 0.33 0.60
CA LEU A 368 -22.79 1.08 -0.44
C LEU A 368 -24.02 0.31 -0.95
N GLY A 369 -23.87 -0.98 -1.25
CA GLY A 369 -24.99 -1.83 -1.69
C GLY A 369 -26.13 -1.87 -0.66
N ILE A 370 -25.80 -2.05 0.63
CA ILE A 370 -26.79 -2.03 1.71
C ILE A 370 -27.43 -0.65 1.84
N MET A 371 -26.64 0.45 1.74
CA MET A 371 -27.16 1.82 1.75
C MET A 371 -28.24 2.02 0.67
N LEU A 372 -27.98 1.56 -0.55
CA LEU A 372 -28.89 1.68 -1.69
C LEU A 372 -30.15 0.82 -1.49
N VAL A 373 -30.00 -0.45 -1.08
CA VAL A 373 -31.12 -1.38 -0.88
C VAL A 373 -32.01 -0.96 0.28
N ARG A 374 -31.43 -0.49 1.39
CA ARG A 374 -32.16 -0.09 2.59
C ARG A 374 -32.58 1.38 2.57
N ARG A 375 -32.12 2.17 1.59
CA ARG A 375 -32.33 3.62 1.50
C ARG A 375 -31.95 4.34 2.80
N GLN A 376 -30.86 3.91 3.41
CA GLN A 376 -30.38 4.41 4.70
C GLN A 376 -28.92 4.84 4.57
N TRP A 377 -28.68 6.15 4.52
CA TRP A 377 -27.35 6.75 4.29
C TRP A 377 -26.35 6.47 5.42
N LEU A 378 -26.82 6.05 6.60
CA LEU A 378 -25.98 5.69 7.75
C LEU A 378 -25.06 4.49 7.46
N PHE A 379 -25.48 3.59 6.57
CA PHE A 379 -24.62 2.52 6.04
C PHE A 379 -23.46 3.07 5.20
N GLY A 380 -23.71 4.14 4.45
CA GLY A 380 -22.67 4.87 3.73
C GLY A 380 -21.67 5.53 4.67
N ALA A 381 -22.12 6.05 5.82
CA ALA A 381 -21.23 6.59 6.84
C ALA A 381 -20.33 5.49 7.42
N ALA A 382 -20.89 4.31 7.70
CA ALA A 382 -20.12 3.17 8.19
C ALA A 382 -19.11 2.67 7.14
N ALA A 383 -19.53 2.59 5.88
CA ALA A 383 -18.66 2.26 4.74
C ALA A 383 -17.50 3.26 4.61
N ALA A 384 -17.80 4.56 4.75
CA ALA A 384 -16.80 5.61 4.72
C ALA A 384 -15.81 5.51 5.90
N GLY A 385 -16.31 5.22 7.10
CA GLY A 385 -15.47 4.98 8.27
C GLY A 385 -14.53 3.79 8.10
N THR A 386 -15.04 2.66 7.60
CA THR A 386 -14.21 1.49 7.30
C THR A 386 -13.16 1.78 6.23
N GLY A 387 -13.58 2.41 5.11
CA GLY A 387 -12.67 2.78 4.02
C GLY A 387 -11.55 3.71 4.48
N PHE A 388 -11.90 4.75 5.25
CA PHE A 388 -10.93 5.69 5.81
C PHE A 388 -9.94 5.00 6.75
N LEU A 389 -10.42 4.29 7.79
CA LEU A 389 -9.58 3.71 8.83
C LEU A 389 -8.61 2.64 8.30
N VAL A 390 -9.06 1.82 7.35
CA VAL A 390 -8.22 0.75 6.81
C VAL A 390 -7.23 1.29 5.77
N LEU A 391 -7.63 2.23 4.90
CA LEU A 391 -6.69 2.81 3.93
C LEU A 391 -5.64 3.71 4.58
N ILE A 392 -5.99 4.48 5.61
CA ILE A 392 -4.98 5.26 6.35
C ILE A 392 -3.99 4.33 7.05
N MET A 393 -4.47 3.22 7.63
CA MET A 393 -3.60 2.20 8.19
C MET A 393 -2.70 1.59 7.10
N ALA A 394 -3.25 1.17 5.96
CA ALA A 394 -2.48 0.58 4.88
C ALA A 394 -1.39 1.51 4.31
N THR A 395 -1.67 2.82 4.22
CA THR A 395 -0.78 3.78 3.56
C THR A 395 0.17 4.52 4.50
N GLN A 396 -0.20 4.74 5.76
CA GLN A 396 0.54 5.62 6.68
C GLN A 396 1.35 4.89 7.75
N THR A 397 1.10 3.61 8.02
CA THR A 397 1.83 2.88 9.08
C THR A 397 3.00 2.05 8.59
N GLY A 398 3.38 2.19 7.31
CA GLY A 398 4.57 1.54 6.75
C GLY A 398 4.43 0.02 6.61
N ILE A 399 3.22 -0.47 6.35
CA ILE A 399 2.95 -1.90 6.20
C ILE A 399 3.73 -2.47 4.99
N PRO A 400 4.38 -3.64 5.14
CA PRO A 400 5.10 -4.29 4.04
C PRO A 400 4.22 -4.57 2.81
N GLY A 401 4.84 -4.60 1.63
CA GLY A 401 4.17 -4.95 0.37
C GLY A 401 3.51 -3.78 -0.38
N GLY A 402 3.86 -2.53 -0.05
CA GLY A 402 3.40 -1.35 -0.80
C GLY A 402 3.81 -1.37 -2.28
N ASN A 403 5.00 -1.89 -2.59
CA ASN A 403 5.48 -2.04 -3.96
C ASN A 403 4.81 -3.24 -4.67
N ILE A 404 4.66 -3.13 -5.99
CA ILE A 404 4.13 -4.23 -6.80
C ILE A 404 5.28 -5.19 -7.10
N GLU A 405 5.32 -6.29 -6.36
CA GLU A 405 6.33 -7.35 -6.46
C GLU A 405 5.75 -8.65 -7.01
N ARG A 406 6.65 -9.55 -7.43
CA ARG A 406 6.32 -10.87 -7.94
C ARG A 406 5.72 -11.73 -6.81
N GLU A 407 4.75 -12.55 -7.17
CA GLU A 407 4.13 -13.52 -6.28
C GLU A 407 5.13 -14.59 -5.83
N ALA A 408 5.19 -14.86 -4.52
CA ALA A 408 5.95 -15.98 -4.00
C ALA A 408 5.39 -17.29 -4.57
N ALA A 409 6.28 -18.18 -5.04
CA ALA A 409 5.91 -19.37 -5.83
C ALA A 409 4.84 -20.27 -5.18
N ILE A 410 4.77 -20.29 -3.84
CA ILE A 410 3.79 -21.08 -3.07
C ILE A 410 2.35 -20.57 -3.25
N LEU A 411 2.13 -19.26 -3.39
CA LEU A 411 0.77 -18.68 -3.52
C LEU A 411 0.15 -18.89 -4.91
N ASN A 412 0.98 -19.20 -5.92
CA ASN A 412 0.54 -19.42 -7.30
C ASN A 412 -0.08 -20.81 -7.55
N THR A 413 -0.15 -21.66 -6.52
CA THR A 413 -0.41 -23.09 -6.68
C THR A 413 -1.89 -23.47 -6.79
N SER A 414 -2.83 -22.65 -6.32
CA SER A 414 -4.25 -23.05 -6.30
C SER A 414 -5.26 -21.91 -6.43
N VAL A 415 -6.24 -22.09 -7.30
CA VAL A 415 -7.44 -21.23 -7.40
C VAL A 415 -8.24 -21.26 -6.09
N LEU A 416 -8.21 -22.37 -5.36
CA LEU A 416 -8.92 -22.53 -4.10
C LEU A 416 -8.39 -21.58 -3.02
N LEU A 417 -7.07 -21.32 -3.00
CA LEU A 417 -6.45 -20.33 -2.12
C LEU A 417 -7.02 -18.93 -2.40
N LYS A 418 -7.19 -18.56 -3.68
CA LYS A 418 -7.75 -17.25 -4.06
C LYS A 418 -9.19 -17.09 -3.57
N TYR A 419 -10.02 -18.13 -3.69
CA TYR A 419 -11.38 -18.11 -3.16
C TYR A 419 -11.42 -18.05 -1.62
N HIS A 420 -10.59 -18.86 -0.95
CA HIS A 420 -10.46 -18.83 0.50
C HIS A 420 -10.09 -17.43 1.00
N VAL A 421 -8.97 -16.88 0.53
CA VAL A 421 -8.45 -15.58 1.00
C VAL A 421 -9.46 -14.48 0.69
N THR A 422 -10.01 -14.41 -0.52
CA THR A 422 -11.00 -13.37 -0.88
C THR A 422 -12.24 -13.44 0.01
N THR A 423 -12.73 -14.64 0.31
CA THR A 423 -13.89 -14.85 1.18
C THR A 423 -13.59 -14.41 2.62
N VAL A 424 -12.42 -14.77 3.16
CA VAL A 424 -11.97 -14.35 4.49
C VAL A 424 -11.80 -12.83 4.56
N LEU A 425 -11.15 -12.20 3.58
CA LEU A 425 -10.98 -10.74 3.52
C LEU A 425 -12.33 -10.02 3.45
N THR A 426 -13.28 -10.55 2.68
CA THR A 426 -14.65 -10.02 2.63
C THR A 426 -15.30 -10.09 4.01
N SER A 427 -15.14 -11.21 4.73
CA SER A 427 -15.67 -11.37 6.09
C SER A 427 -15.05 -10.38 7.09
N TYR A 428 -13.74 -10.14 7.01
CA TYR A 428 -13.04 -9.18 7.86
C TYR A 428 -13.47 -7.74 7.56
N GLY A 429 -13.74 -7.45 6.29
CA GLY A 429 -14.34 -6.19 5.86
C GLY A 429 -15.73 -5.98 6.47
N LEU A 430 -16.57 -7.02 6.47
CA LEU A 430 -17.89 -6.99 7.10
C LEU A 430 -17.83 -6.87 8.63
N ILE A 431 -16.89 -7.56 9.27
CA ILE A 431 -16.62 -7.43 10.71
C ILE A 431 -16.26 -5.98 11.04
N THR A 432 -15.37 -5.38 10.26
CA THR A 432 -14.96 -3.98 10.44
C THR A 432 -16.13 -3.03 10.22
N LEU A 433 -16.93 -3.24 9.17
CA LEU A 433 -18.15 -2.48 8.93
C LEU A 433 -19.16 -2.60 10.09
N GLY A 434 -19.33 -3.81 10.62
CA GLY A 434 -20.16 -4.09 11.80
C GLY A 434 -19.67 -3.36 13.04
N PHE A 435 -18.35 -3.34 13.26
CA PHE A 435 -17.72 -2.57 14.33
C PHE A 435 -18.02 -1.06 14.22
N ILE A 436 -17.88 -0.45 13.04
CA ILE A 436 -18.21 0.98 12.85
C ILE A 436 -19.69 1.24 13.10
N CYS A 437 -20.59 0.39 12.61
CA CYS A 437 -22.01 0.46 12.93
C CYS A 437 -22.27 0.37 14.45
N SER A 438 -21.56 -0.51 15.16
CA SER A 438 -21.65 -0.63 16.62
C SER A 438 -21.14 0.61 17.34
N LEU A 439 -20.07 1.25 16.87
CA LEU A 439 -19.61 2.53 17.43
C LEU A 439 -20.67 3.62 17.27
N PHE A 440 -21.34 3.70 16.11
CA PHE A 440 -22.46 4.63 15.93
C PHE A 440 -23.63 4.30 16.85
N TYR A 441 -23.96 3.02 17.05
CA TYR A 441 -24.99 2.60 18.00
C TYR A 441 -24.65 3.00 19.43
N LEU A 442 -23.43 2.71 19.89
CA LEU A 442 -22.98 3.06 21.24
C LEU A 442 -22.93 4.59 21.44
N GLY A 443 -22.40 5.32 20.46
CA GLY A 443 -22.35 6.79 20.49
C GLY A 443 -23.74 7.40 20.60
N THR A 444 -24.70 6.94 19.77
CA THR A 444 -26.09 7.41 19.83
C THR A 444 -26.79 7.03 21.14
N TYR A 445 -26.57 5.81 21.64
CA TYR A 445 -27.14 5.34 22.90
C TYR A 445 -26.65 6.14 24.10
N TYR A 446 -25.34 6.32 24.25
CA TYR A 446 -24.76 7.06 25.38
C TYR A 446 -25.01 8.56 25.27
N ALA A 447 -24.98 9.15 24.08
CA ALA A 447 -25.35 10.55 23.89
C ALA A 447 -26.80 10.81 24.33
N HIS A 448 -27.72 9.92 23.95
CA HIS A 448 -29.12 10.01 24.39
C HIS A 448 -29.26 9.82 25.91
N LYS A 449 -28.54 8.88 26.52
CA LYS A 449 -28.57 8.68 27.98
C LYS A 449 -28.06 9.91 28.74
N LEU A 450 -26.98 10.53 28.26
CA LEU A 450 -26.38 11.73 28.85
C LEU A 450 -27.26 12.98 28.65
N MET A 451 -27.93 13.09 27.50
CA MET A 451 -28.86 14.19 27.22
C MET A 451 -30.20 14.01 27.94
N GLY A 452 -30.75 12.79 27.98
CA GLY A 452 -31.98 12.46 28.70
C GLY A 452 -31.89 12.72 30.20
N ALA A 453 -30.72 12.47 30.81
CA ALA A 453 -30.45 12.85 32.19
C ALA A 453 -30.49 14.37 32.46
N LYS A 454 -30.35 15.22 31.42
CA LYS A 454 -30.55 16.67 31.50
C LYS A 454 -31.99 17.11 31.20
N THR A 455 -32.73 16.33 30.41
CA THR A 455 -34.11 16.65 30.00
C THR A 455 -35.17 16.18 31.01
N ASP A 456 -34.87 15.20 31.86
CA ASP A 456 -35.82 14.69 32.89
C ASP A 456 -36.22 15.76 33.94
N VAL A 457 -35.43 16.83 34.11
CA VAL A 457 -35.79 17.98 34.97
C VAL A 457 -36.76 18.95 34.28
N VAL A 458 -36.82 18.95 32.93
CA VAL A 458 -37.63 19.89 32.12
C VAL A 458 -38.89 19.22 31.54
N ALA A 459 -38.85 17.90 31.30
CA ALA A 459 -39.93 17.14 30.67
C ALA A 459 -41.21 16.99 31.51
N MET A 460 -41.16 17.23 32.84
CA MET A 460 -42.39 17.30 33.65
C MET A 460 -43.27 18.53 33.32
N ALA A 461 -42.74 19.54 32.61
CA ALA A 461 -43.47 20.76 32.26
C ALA A 461 -44.08 20.76 30.84
N SER A 462 -43.74 19.80 29.97
CA SER A 462 -44.03 19.89 28.52
C SER A 462 -44.83 18.71 27.96
N GLN A 463 -45.70 18.09 28.76
CA GLN A 463 -46.61 17.02 28.29
C GLN A 463 -47.87 17.53 27.55
N ALA A 464 -48.02 18.84 27.33
CA ALA A 464 -49.30 19.41 26.89
C ALA A 464 -49.47 19.70 25.39
N VAL A 465 -48.49 19.50 24.49
CA VAL A 465 -48.57 20.13 23.14
C VAL A 465 -48.29 19.24 21.91
N ALA A 466 -47.89 17.98 22.01
CA ALA A 466 -47.47 17.22 20.81
C ALA A 466 -48.52 16.21 20.30
N VAL A 467 -49.61 16.70 19.70
CA VAL A 467 -50.45 15.92 18.78
C VAL A 467 -50.57 16.71 17.47
N GLU A 468 -49.85 16.27 16.44
CA GLU A 468 -50.22 16.27 15.00
C GLU A 468 -48.94 16.18 14.12
N GLY A 469 -48.86 15.15 13.25
CA GLY A 469 -47.86 15.14 12.15
C GLY A 469 -46.82 14.02 12.07
N GLY A 470 -47.09 12.80 12.55
CA GLY A 470 -46.85 11.56 11.80
C GLY A 470 -45.50 11.17 11.16
N VAL A 471 -44.32 11.69 11.55
CA VAL A 471 -43.02 11.02 11.26
C VAL A 471 -42.09 11.11 12.47
N ASN A 472 -42.05 10.07 13.30
CA ASN A 472 -41.08 9.97 14.39
C ASN A 472 -39.65 9.84 13.83
N THR A 473 -38.89 10.94 13.87
CA THR A 473 -37.44 11.02 13.60
C THR A 473 -36.61 10.98 14.88
N GLY A 474 -37.15 10.36 15.94
CA GLY A 474 -36.51 10.33 17.26
C GLY A 474 -35.30 9.38 17.37
N PRO A 475 -34.46 9.55 18.42
CA PRO A 475 -33.30 8.70 18.71
C PRO A 475 -33.60 7.20 18.72
N GLU A 476 -34.81 6.80 19.14
CA GLU A 476 -35.26 5.42 19.18
C GLU A 476 -35.34 4.76 17.80
N ARG A 477 -35.79 5.50 16.78
CA ARG A 477 -35.84 5.00 15.40
C ARG A 477 -34.43 4.75 14.86
N THR A 478 -33.52 5.69 15.11
CA THR A 478 -32.12 5.56 14.71
C THR A 478 -31.45 4.37 15.39
N LEU A 479 -31.63 4.22 16.71
CA LEU A 479 -31.10 3.07 17.46
C LEU A 479 -31.64 1.76 16.90
N ARG A 480 -32.93 1.69 16.57
CA ARG A 480 -33.55 0.51 15.94
C ARG A 480 -32.99 0.21 14.56
N ASP A 481 -32.71 1.25 13.76
CA ASP A 481 -32.15 1.10 12.42
C ASP A 481 -30.68 0.65 12.48
N LEU A 482 -29.87 1.25 13.35
CA LEU A 482 -28.48 0.85 13.64
C LEU A 482 -28.39 -0.59 14.18
N ASP A 483 -29.30 -0.97 15.07
CA ASP A 483 -29.37 -2.31 15.64
C ASP A 483 -29.68 -3.37 14.57
N LYS A 484 -30.66 -3.10 13.70
CA LYS A 484 -30.97 -3.99 12.55
C LYS A 484 -29.83 -4.05 11.55
N ALA A 485 -29.21 -2.90 11.26
CA ALA A 485 -28.07 -2.74 10.38
C ALA A 485 -26.91 -3.60 10.83
N GLN A 486 -26.49 -3.38 12.08
CA GLN A 486 -25.44 -4.13 12.74
C GLN A 486 -25.73 -5.63 12.67
N MET A 487 -26.91 -6.08 13.12
CA MET A 487 -27.22 -7.51 13.13
C MET A 487 -27.17 -8.14 11.73
N THR A 488 -27.65 -7.43 10.70
CA THR A 488 -27.59 -7.91 9.31
C THR A 488 -26.15 -8.10 8.86
N ILE A 489 -25.27 -7.13 9.15
CA ILE A 489 -23.86 -7.17 8.78
C ILE A 489 -23.13 -8.29 9.54
N LEU A 490 -23.37 -8.44 10.84
CA LEU A 490 -22.72 -9.47 11.67
C LEU A 490 -23.14 -10.88 11.28
N GLN A 491 -24.40 -11.09 10.89
CA GLN A 491 -24.85 -12.37 10.33
C GLN A 491 -24.17 -12.69 9.01
N LEU A 492 -24.03 -11.69 8.13
CA LEU A 492 -23.31 -11.88 6.87
C LEU A 492 -21.83 -12.21 7.12
N ALA A 493 -21.17 -11.46 8.00
CA ALA A 493 -19.80 -11.71 8.42
C ALA A 493 -19.60 -13.14 8.95
N PHE A 494 -20.50 -13.61 9.83
CA PHE A 494 -20.47 -14.95 10.39
C PHE A 494 -20.51 -16.04 9.30
N TRP A 495 -21.47 -15.94 8.37
CA TRP A 495 -21.62 -16.93 7.30
C TRP A 495 -20.45 -16.88 6.32
N THR A 496 -20.03 -15.68 5.91
CA THR A 496 -18.90 -15.51 5.00
C THR A 496 -17.60 -16.01 5.62
N LEU A 497 -17.33 -15.73 6.90
CA LEU A 497 -16.16 -16.26 7.60
C LEU A 497 -16.20 -17.79 7.69
N GLY A 498 -17.37 -18.36 8.02
CA GLY A 498 -17.53 -19.82 8.08
C GLY A 498 -17.24 -20.50 6.73
N VAL A 499 -17.78 -19.97 5.63
CA VAL A 499 -17.46 -20.46 4.28
C VAL A 499 -15.96 -20.29 3.98
N GLY A 500 -15.37 -19.16 4.38
CA GLY A 500 -13.93 -18.93 4.26
C GLY A 500 -13.11 -19.99 4.98
N ILE A 501 -13.42 -20.30 6.24
CA ILE A 501 -12.73 -21.34 7.03
C ILE A 501 -12.84 -22.71 6.36
N LEU A 502 -14.03 -23.08 5.85
CA LEU A 502 -14.24 -24.35 5.15
C LEU A 502 -13.42 -24.43 3.84
N LEU A 503 -13.38 -23.35 3.05
CA LEU A 503 -12.56 -23.27 1.85
C LEU A 503 -11.06 -23.38 2.19
N GLY A 504 -10.64 -22.84 3.33
CA GLY A 504 -9.27 -22.93 3.82
C GLY A 504 -8.91 -24.37 4.20
N ALA A 505 -9.77 -25.05 4.94
CA ALA A 505 -9.60 -26.47 5.30
C ALA A 505 -9.51 -27.37 4.06
N TRP A 506 -10.33 -27.10 3.03
CA TRP A 506 -10.26 -27.83 1.76
C TRP A 506 -8.94 -27.56 1.01
N TRP A 507 -8.45 -26.33 1.01
CA TRP A 507 -7.15 -26.00 0.42
C TRP A 507 -5.98 -26.63 1.18
N ALA A 508 -6.04 -26.67 2.51
CA ALA A 508 -5.02 -27.30 3.34
C ALA A 508 -4.91 -28.80 3.05
N ASP A 509 -6.05 -29.50 2.85
CA ASP A 509 -6.06 -30.91 2.48
C ASP A 509 -5.35 -31.14 1.14
N HIS A 510 -5.66 -30.31 0.15
CA HIS A 510 -5.03 -30.40 -1.18
C HIS A 510 -3.53 -30.07 -1.17
N SER A 511 -3.09 -29.16 -0.30
CA SER A 511 -1.72 -28.62 -0.30
C SER A 511 -0.78 -29.38 0.63
N TRP A 512 -1.28 -29.81 1.79
CA TRP A 512 -0.49 -30.40 2.88
C TRP A 512 -0.92 -31.82 3.24
N GLY A 513 -1.93 -32.38 2.56
CA GLY A 513 -2.47 -33.72 2.81
C GLY A 513 -3.26 -33.84 4.13
N ARG A 514 -3.66 -32.72 4.75
CA ARG A 514 -4.51 -32.69 5.95
C ARG A 514 -5.44 -31.49 5.94
N TRP A 515 -6.68 -31.70 6.38
CA TRP A 515 -7.74 -30.69 6.37
C TRP A 515 -7.65 -29.63 7.48
N TRP A 516 -6.96 -29.90 8.59
CA TRP A 516 -6.79 -28.97 9.72
C TRP A 516 -5.54 -29.33 10.54
N ALA A 517 -4.77 -28.33 10.96
CA ALA A 517 -3.51 -28.50 11.69
C ALA A 517 -3.50 -27.83 13.07
N PHE A 518 -4.57 -27.10 13.44
CA PHE A 518 -4.63 -26.27 14.64
C PHE A 518 -3.44 -25.31 14.75
N ASP A 519 -2.94 -24.80 13.62
CA ASP A 519 -1.95 -23.75 13.68
C ASP A 519 -2.56 -22.49 14.32
N PRO A 520 -1.72 -21.55 14.79
CA PRO A 520 -2.22 -20.34 15.43
C PRO A 520 -3.28 -19.60 14.62
N LYS A 521 -3.15 -19.44 13.30
CA LYS A 521 -4.14 -18.71 12.51
C LYS A 521 -5.44 -19.48 12.36
N GLU A 522 -5.38 -20.77 12.04
CA GLU A 522 -6.54 -21.66 11.99
C GLU A 522 -7.35 -21.58 13.29
N THR A 523 -6.66 -21.70 14.43
CA THR A 523 -7.28 -21.66 15.77
C THR A 523 -7.94 -20.30 16.06
N TRP A 524 -7.24 -19.19 15.79
CA TRP A 524 -7.78 -17.85 16.05
C TRP A 524 -8.89 -17.44 15.07
N ALA A 525 -8.87 -17.94 13.84
CA ALA A 525 -9.98 -17.80 12.90
C ALA A 525 -11.24 -18.53 13.42
N LEU A 526 -11.10 -19.75 13.95
CA LEU A 526 -12.20 -20.48 14.59
C LEU A 526 -12.73 -19.74 15.83
N ILE A 527 -11.84 -19.22 16.69
CA ILE A 527 -12.26 -18.42 17.85
C ILE A 527 -13.05 -17.19 17.39
N THR A 528 -12.57 -16.46 16.39
CA THR A 528 -13.29 -15.31 15.81
C THR A 528 -14.69 -15.73 15.34
N TRP A 529 -14.81 -16.85 14.63
CA TRP A 529 -16.09 -17.39 14.17
C TRP A 529 -17.03 -17.73 15.33
N ILE A 530 -16.52 -18.36 16.40
CA ILE A 530 -17.29 -18.67 17.63
C ILE A 530 -17.76 -17.39 18.32
N VAL A 531 -16.95 -16.33 18.39
CA VAL A 531 -17.38 -15.06 18.98
C VAL A 531 -18.60 -14.49 18.24
N TYR A 532 -18.60 -14.52 16.90
CA TYR A 532 -19.77 -14.08 16.13
C TYR A 532 -20.96 -15.04 16.23
N LEU A 533 -20.70 -16.35 16.40
CA LEU A 533 -21.74 -17.32 16.74
C LEU A 533 -22.41 -16.95 18.08
N ILE A 534 -21.64 -16.62 19.10
CA ILE A 534 -22.13 -16.18 20.41
C ILE A 534 -22.96 -14.90 20.27
N VAL A 535 -22.52 -13.92 19.48
CA VAL A 535 -23.30 -12.69 19.22
C VAL A 535 -24.69 -13.03 18.68
N ILE A 536 -24.76 -13.95 17.71
CA ILE A 536 -26.03 -14.38 17.11
C ILE A 536 -26.90 -15.16 18.11
N HIS A 537 -26.30 -16.05 18.90
CA HIS A 537 -27.01 -16.84 19.92
C HIS A 537 -27.58 -15.97 21.04
N VAL A 538 -26.77 -15.05 21.57
CA VAL A 538 -27.20 -14.06 22.58
C VAL A 538 -28.39 -13.23 22.06
N ARG A 539 -28.37 -12.89 20.77
CA ARG A 539 -29.47 -12.16 20.13
C ARG A 539 -30.76 -12.99 20.08
N ALA A 540 -30.66 -14.28 19.77
CA ALA A 540 -31.78 -15.21 19.71
C ALA A 540 -32.34 -15.57 21.10
N ALA A 541 -31.45 -15.74 22.10
CA ALA A 541 -31.79 -16.08 23.48
C ALA A 541 -32.56 -14.97 24.22
N GLY A 542 -32.61 -13.78 23.64
CA GLY A 542 -33.60 -12.78 24.00
C GLY A 542 -33.27 -11.89 25.19
N ILE A 543 -31.98 -11.72 25.52
CA ILE A 543 -31.46 -10.94 26.66
C ILE A 543 -32.02 -9.51 26.72
N ARG A 544 -32.15 -8.94 27.93
CA ARG A 544 -32.49 -7.53 28.15
C ARG A 544 -31.43 -6.61 27.52
N ASN A 545 -31.84 -5.51 26.87
CA ASN A 545 -30.96 -4.57 26.13
C ASN A 545 -30.16 -5.21 24.98
N ARG A 546 -30.83 -6.03 24.15
CA ARG A 546 -30.22 -6.79 23.03
C ARG A 546 -29.24 -5.98 22.18
N GLY A 547 -29.60 -4.76 21.77
CA GLY A 547 -28.76 -3.94 20.90
C GLY A 547 -27.44 -3.50 21.54
N LEU A 548 -27.49 -3.09 22.81
CA LEU A 548 -26.31 -2.69 23.58
C LEU A 548 -25.35 -3.86 23.76
N THR A 549 -25.87 -5.03 24.13
CA THR A 549 -25.06 -6.24 24.31
C THR A 549 -24.41 -6.67 23.01
N THR A 550 -25.17 -6.70 21.90
CA THR A 550 -24.59 -7.06 20.59
C THR A 550 -23.57 -6.05 20.10
N ALA A 551 -23.73 -4.75 20.40
CA ALA A 551 -22.77 -3.72 20.02
C ALA A 551 -21.42 -3.90 20.74
N TRP A 552 -21.43 -4.14 22.05
CA TRP A 552 -20.20 -4.42 22.80
C TRP A 552 -19.56 -5.75 22.39
N LEU A 553 -20.34 -6.80 22.15
CA LEU A 553 -19.82 -8.06 21.65
C LEU A 553 -19.20 -7.91 20.25
N SER A 554 -19.77 -7.07 19.38
CA SER A 554 -19.19 -6.75 18.07
C SER A 554 -17.85 -6.04 18.20
N VAL A 555 -17.73 -5.12 19.17
CA VAL A 555 -16.46 -4.44 19.48
C VAL A 555 -15.41 -5.44 19.95
N ALA A 556 -15.76 -6.33 20.89
CA ALA A 556 -14.85 -7.38 21.35
C ALA A 556 -14.44 -8.32 20.20
N GLY A 557 -15.40 -8.77 19.38
CA GLY A 557 -15.14 -9.63 18.22
C GLY A 557 -14.22 -8.99 17.18
N PHE A 558 -14.32 -7.68 16.97
CA PHE A 558 -13.40 -6.95 16.09
C PHE A 558 -11.95 -7.01 16.59
N PHE A 559 -11.71 -6.85 17.89
CA PHE A 559 -10.35 -6.97 18.45
C PHE A 559 -9.81 -8.40 18.39
N VAL A 560 -10.67 -9.42 18.53
CA VAL A 560 -10.28 -10.83 18.31
C VAL A 560 -9.91 -11.08 16.85
N MET A 561 -10.66 -10.51 15.91
CA MET A 561 -10.31 -10.54 14.48
C MET A 561 -8.98 -9.82 14.20
N LEU A 562 -8.75 -8.63 14.77
CA LEU A 562 -7.48 -7.91 14.64
C LEU A 562 -6.30 -8.72 15.18
N TRP A 563 -6.48 -9.42 16.29
CA TRP A 563 -5.47 -10.33 16.81
C TRP A 563 -5.17 -11.48 15.83
N THR A 564 -6.20 -12.04 15.21
CA THR A 564 -6.06 -13.08 14.17
C THR A 564 -5.29 -12.54 12.95
N TYR A 565 -5.60 -11.32 12.52
CA TYR A 565 -5.03 -10.70 11.32
C TYR A 565 -3.58 -10.20 11.52
N PHE A 566 -3.32 -9.47 12.61
CA PHE A 566 -2.00 -8.88 12.89
C PHE A 566 -1.21 -9.64 13.94
N GLY A 567 -1.84 -9.95 15.08
CA GLY A 567 -1.16 -10.53 16.25
C GLY A 567 -0.51 -11.88 15.96
N VAL A 568 -1.24 -12.80 15.33
CA VAL A 568 -0.71 -14.12 14.98
C VAL A 568 0.45 -14.04 13.99
N ASN A 569 0.38 -13.13 13.01
CA ASN A 569 1.45 -12.95 12.01
C ASN A 569 2.75 -12.40 12.59
N LEU A 570 2.65 -11.51 13.57
CA LEU A 570 3.81 -10.78 14.10
C LEU A 570 4.46 -11.46 15.30
N LEU A 571 3.71 -12.28 16.05
CA LEU A 571 4.13 -12.77 17.37
C LEU A 571 4.20 -14.29 17.49
N LEU A 572 3.65 -15.06 16.54
CA LEU A 572 3.60 -16.52 16.62
C LEU A 572 4.22 -17.18 15.38
N PRO A 573 5.03 -18.24 15.55
CA PRO A 573 5.54 -19.01 14.42
C PRO A 573 4.39 -19.78 13.75
N GLY A 574 4.34 -19.79 12.42
CA GLY A 574 3.31 -20.55 11.69
C GLY A 574 3.57 -20.65 10.19
N LEU A 575 2.95 -21.65 9.54
CA LEU A 575 3.01 -21.92 8.09
C LEU A 575 2.41 -20.81 7.20
N HIS A 576 1.90 -19.77 7.85
CA HIS A 576 1.27 -18.61 7.22
C HIS A 576 1.99 -17.29 7.52
N ALA A 577 3.20 -17.35 8.07
CA ALA A 577 4.07 -16.19 8.22
C ALA A 577 4.60 -15.78 6.83
N TYR A 578 3.77 -15.10 6.05
CA TYR A 578 4.17 -14.39 4.82
C TYR A 578 4.32 -12.89 5.11
N ALA A 579 4.94 -12.56 6.25
CA ALA A 579 5.19 -11.19 6.68
C ALA A 579 6.51 -10.67 6.08
#